data_AF-A0A562TSB3-F1
#
_entry.id   AF-A0A562TSB3-F1
#
_cell.length_a   1.000
_cell.length_b   1.000
_cell.length_c   1.000
_cell.angle_alpha   90.00
_cell.angle_beta   90.00
_cell.angle_gamma   90.00
#
_symmetry.space_group_name_H-M   'P 1'
#
loop_
_entity.id
_entity.type
_entity.pdbx_description
1 polymer ?
#
loop_
_entity_poly.entity_id
_entity_poly.type
_entity_poly.pdbx_seq_one_letter_code
_entity_poly.pdbx_strand_id
1 'polypeptide(L)'
;MTKEGHITSSCVISSNTVYKNGKHLFINTGADVPDFLNSIYKYFDLSYSRFYKMDSLSKLGWLASEILLKDTFEKDKYKPEDVGLILSNANASLDTDMKYLNSVSEIPSPSLFVYTLPNIVTGEICIRNNFKGEDAFFIFENFNARFLENYVSNLLTSDILQACICGWVELVDEDYKAALFLIEKDKSDESISFTKEHLNMIFDNKKAASANLPEVYIAGVGVISAIGNNVAECITAFEHEKAGIGDITHMQTIHRNKLPVAEVGFTNEELAQITGLPVDISRTTMLGVIAAKEALQDAAIPDLSSLRTGFVSANTVGGMDKSEAFFIPFLADNKRGKLRNVFDHECGSVTEAIADELKIKDYMTTISTACSSSANSIFYGARLIKNGLLDVVVAGGADALTKFTLNGFNTLMILDKGFCKPFDENRQGLNLGEGAGYVVLVSEKVAKNLNKQPYCKLSGYNNSNDAYHQTASSPDGTGSYLAMKGALEKANLQPSDIDYINLHGTGTPNNDSAEGTAVKRLFDSVYPAMSSTKSFTGHTLGASGGIEAVFSALAVKYGLIYPNLRFETQMKEVSFSPETKFQKGKQINHVMSNSFGFGGNCSSLIFSKI
;
A
#
# COMPACT_ATOMS: atom_id res chain seq x y z
N MET A 1 36.34 14.03 12.30
CA MET A 1 35.14 14.45 11.56
C MET A 1 35.08 13.59 10.32
N THR A 2 34.20 12.60 10.29
CA THR A 2 33.96 11.75 9.11
C THR A 2 33.45 12.66 7.99
N LYS A 3 34.20 12.78 6.89
CA LYS A 3 33.82 13.58 5.73
C LYS A 3 32.69 12.83 5.01
N GLU A 4 31.44 13.20 5.31
CA GLU A 4 30.27 12.70 4.57
C GLU A 4 30.22 13.36 3.18
N GLY A 5 29.80 12.60 2.17
CA GLY A 5 29.58 13.14 0.83
C GLY A 5 28.32 13.99 0.76
N HIS A 6 28.29 14.94 -0.17
CA HIS A 6 27.14 15.81 -0.43
C HIS A 6 26.75 15.75 -1.90
N ILE A 7 25.45 15.65 -2.18
CA ILE A 7 24.92 15.82 -3.54
C ILE A 7 24.94 17.31 -3.83
N THR A 8 25.88 17.76 -4.66
CA THR A 8 26.04 19.17 -5.06
C THR A 8 25.31 19.49 -6.35
N SER A 9 25.07 18.48 -7.19
CA SER A 9 24.18 18.61 -8.35
C SER A 9 23.49 17.29 -8.69
N SER A 10 22.35 17.39 -9.35
CA SER A 10 21.64 16.27 -9.96
C SER A 10 21.08 16.65 -11.33
N CYS A 11 21.03 15.68 -12.24
CA CYS A 11 20.38 15.81 -13.54
C CYS A 11 19.53 14.57 -13.82
N VAL A 12 18.29 14.79 -14.25
CA VAL A 12 17.38 13.72 -14.67
C VAL A 12 16.85 14.02 -16.07
N ILE A 13 17.02 13.07 -16.99
CA ILE A 13 16.50 13.10 -18.35
C ILE A 13 15.60 11.88 -18.53
N SER A 14 14.31 12.13 -18.73
CA SER A 14 13.31 11.08 -18.98
C SER A 14 12.05 11.70 -19.58
N SER A 15 11.21 10.91 -20.26
CA SER A 15 9.89 11.35 -20.74
C SER A 15 9.95 12.69 -21.50
N ASN A 16 10.94 12.82 -22.39
CA ASN A 16 11.20 13.99 -23.23
C ASN A 16 11.42 15.30 -22.45
N THR A 17 11.89 15.18 -21.21
CA THR A 17 12.08 16.30 -20.29
C THR A 17 13.44 16.23 -19.59
N VAL A 18 14.03 17.39 -19.32
CA VAL A 18 15.30 17.56 -18.60
C VAL A 18 15.06 18.34 -17.31
N TYR A 19 15.51 17.77 -16.20
CA TYR A 19 15.56 18.41 -14.90
C TYR A 19 17.01 18.55 -14.42
N LYS A 20 17.31 19.66 -13.76
CA LYS A 20 18.57 19.87 -13.04
C LYS A 20 18.28 20.41 -11.65
N ASN A 21 18.81 19.76 -10.62
CA ASN A 21 18.57 20.12 -9.21
C ASN A 21 17.05 20.29 -8.93
N GLY A 22 16.22 19.41 -9.51
CA GLY A 22 14.75 19.46 -9.42
C GLY A 22 14.06 20.60 -10.21
N LYS A 23 14.80 21.45 -10.91
CA LYS A 23 14.27 22.51 -11.78
C LYS A 23 14.12 21.98 -13.20
N HIS A 24 12.94 22.16 -13.79
CA HIS A 24 12.68 21.86 -15.19
C HIS A 24 13.47 22.83 -16.09
N LEU A 25 14.29 22.29 -16.99
CA LEU A 25 15.12 23.09 -17.90
C LEU A 25 14.67 23.00 -19.36
N PHE A 26 14.18 21.84 -19.81
CA PHE A 26 13.88 21.61 -21.22
C PHE A 26 12.81 20.54 -21.40
N ILE A 27 11.95 20.71 -22.40
CA ILE A 27 10.95 19.73 -22.82
C ILE A 27 10.79 19.77 -24.34
N ASN A 28 10.64 18.61 -24.98
CA ASN A 28 10.32 18.51 -26.40
C ASN A 28 9.43 17.29 -26.68
N THR A 29 8.12 17.47 -26.53
CA THR A 29 7.10 16.43 -26.74
C THR A 29 6.87 16.19 -28.24
N GLY A 30 7.01 14.94 -28.69
CA GLY A 30 6.72 14.53 -30.09
C GLY A 30 7.95 14.21 -30.95
N ALA A 31 9.15 14.25 -30.37
CA ALA A 31 10.36 13.71 -30.98
C ALA A 31 10.60 12.27 -30.50
N ASP A 32 11.10 11.42 -31.40
CA ASP A 32 11.69 10.13 -31.01
C ASP A 32 12.96 10.34 -30.18
N VAL A 33 13.48 9.27 -29.57
CA VAL A 33 14.64 9.38 -28.66
C VAL A 33 15.84 10.06 -29.35
N PRO A 34 16.30 9.65 -30.54
CA PRO A 34 17.43 10.32 -31.21
C PRO A 34 17.21 11.83 -31.44
N ASP A 35 16.04 12.24 -31.91
CA ASP A 35 15.74 13.64 -32.17
C ASP A 35 15.60 14.45 -30.88
N PHE A 36 15.06 13.85 -29.82
CA PHE A 36 15.01 14.44 -28.49
C PHE A 36 16.42 14.68 -27.93
N LEU A 37 17.32 13.70 -28.00
CA LEU A 37 18.70 13.87 -27.52
C LEU A 37 19.45 14.94 -28.34
N ASN A 38 19.24 14.98 -29.65
CA ASN A 38 19.81 16.03 -30.51
C ASN A 38 19.25 17.42 -30.18
N SER A 39 17.99 17.54 -29.79
CA SER A 39 17.40 18.83 -29.43
C SER A 39 17.95 19.35 -28.10
N ILE A 40 18.20 18.47 -27.11
CA ILE A 40 18.91 18.82 -25.87
C ILE A 40 20.31 19.35 -26.21
N TYR A 41 21.07 18.61 -27.02
CA TYR A 41 22.43 19.00 -27.40
C TYR A 41 22.49 20.40 -28.00
N LYS A 42 21.54 20.74 -28.89
CA LYS A 42 21.40 22.08 -29.48
C LYS A 42 20.94 23.13 -28.48
N TYR A 43 19.96 22.80 -27.63
CA TYR A 43 19.38 23.74 -26.67
C TYR A 43 20.40 24.23 -25.64
N PHE A 44 21.26 23.33 -25.16
CA PHE A 44 22.30 23.66 -24.18
C PHE A 44 23.60 24.23 -24.77
N ASP A 45 23.63 24.43 -26.10
CA ASP A 45 24.79 24.90 -26.88
C ASP A 45 26.06 24.09 -26.61
N LEU A 46 25.92 22.76 -26.63
CA LEU A 46 27.03 21.84 -26.37
C LEU A 46 27.88 21.65 -27.63
N SER A 47 29.20 21.52 -27.46
CA SER A 47 30.14 21.37 -28.57
C SER A 47 31.10 20.20 -28.35
N TYR A 48 30.75 19.05 -28.94
CA TYR A 48 31.56 17.85 -28.97
C TYR A 48 31.29 17.04 -30.25
N SER A 49 32.22 17.08 -31.21
CA SER A 49 32.03 16.48 -32.54
C SER A 49 31.78 14.96 -32.54
N ARG A 50 32.21 14.26 -31.48
CA ARG A 50 31.96 12.82 -31.32
C ARG A 50 30.52 12.50 -30.91
N PHE A 51 29.77 13.46 -30.38
CA PHE A 51 28.39 13.26 -29.92
C PHE A 51 27.51 12.60 -31.00
N TYR A 52 27.58 13.07 -32.25
CA TYR A 52 26.77 12.50 -33.33
C TYR A 52 27.13 11.06 -33.71
N LYS A 53 28.30 10.57 -33.30
CA LYS A 53 28.77 9.20 -33.57
C LYS A 53 28.42 8.22 -32.45
N MET A 54 27.99 8.71 -31.30
CA MET A 54 27.56 7.89 -30.16
C MET A 54 26.23 7.19 -30.44
N ASP A 55 26.05 6.02 -29.83
CA ASP A 55 24.74 5.38 -29.70
C ASP A 55 23.82 6.18 -28.75
N SER A 56 22.53 5.83 -28.72
CA SER A 56 21.55 6.60 -27.95
C SER A 56 21.81 6.52 -26.43
N LEU A 57 22.25 5.36 -25.92
CA LEU A 57 22.56 5.18 -24.50
C LEU A 57 23.73 6.08 -24.07
N SER A 58 24.82 6.11 -24.85
CA SER A 58 25.96 7.00 -24.55
C SER A 58 25.61 8.46 -24.73
N LYS A 59 24.81 8.83 -25.73
CA LYS A 59 24.29 10.21 -25.87
C LYS A 59 23.50 10.64 -24.63
N LEU A 60 22.61 9.78 -24.15
CA LEU A 60 21.78 10.04 -22.98
C LEU A 60 22.64 10.28 -21.73
N GLY A 61 23.55 9.36 -21.41
CA GLY A 61 24.46 9.49 -20.27
C GLY A 61 25.38 10.72 -20.39
N TRP A 62 25.93 10.95 -21.58
CA TRP A 62 26.80 12.09 -21.86
C TRP A 62 26.09 13.43 -21.67
N LEU A 63 24.88 13.59 -22.25
CA LEU A 63 24.07 14.81 -22.06
C LEU A 63 23.74 15.06 -20.59
N ALA A 64 23.31 14.01 -19.88
CA ALA A 64 23.02 14.12 -18.46
C ALA A 64 24.26 14.59 -17.67
N SER A 65 25.46 14.11 -18.02
CA SER A 65 26.71 14.53 -17.37
C SER A 65 27.09 15.99 -17.67
N GLU A 66 26.98 16.45 -18.92
CA GLU A 66 27.36 17.82 -19.25
C GLU A 66 26.39 18.82 -18.60
N ILE A 67 25.10 18.48 -18.52
CA ILE A 67 24.09 19.30 -17.84
C ILE A 67 24.32 19.28 -16.32
N LEU A 68 24.66 18.12 -15.76
CA LEU A 68 25.00 17.94 -14.35
C LEU A 68 26.18 18.83 -13.93
N LEU A 69 27.23 18.92 -14.75
CA LEU A 69 28.47 19.63 -14.42
C LEU A 69 28.42 21.14 -14.71
N LYS A 70 27.59 21.58 -15.66
CA LYS A 70 27.51 22.98 -16.09
C LYS A 70 27.25 23.91 -14.90
N ASP A 71 28.01 24.98 -14.71
CA ASP A 71 27.81 25.99 -13.65
C ASP A 71 27.94 25.50 -12.18
N THR A 72 28.09 24.20 -11.93
CA THR A 72 28.09 23.59 -10.59
C THR A 72 29.41 22.93 -10.23
N PHE A 73 30.17 22.44 -11.21
CA PHE A 73 31.42 21.73 -10.97
C PHE A 73 32.66 22.57 -11.27
N GLU A 74 33.43 22.89 -10.23
CA GLU A 74 34.71 23.60 -10.33
C GLU A 74 35.84 22.64 -10.68
N LYS A 75 35.98 22.32 -11.97
CA LYS A 75 36.94 21.32 -12.46
C LYS A 75 38.39 21.55 -11.99
N ASP A 76 38.84 22.79 -11.89
CA ASP A 76 40.23 23.13 -11.52
C ASP A 76 40.57 22.81 -10.05
N LYS A 77 39.55 22.51 -9.23
CA LYS A 77 39.71 22.09 -7.84
C LYS A 77 40.21 20.64 -7.70
N TYR A 78 40.03 19.83 -8.73
CA TYR A 78 40.27 18.39 -8.69
C TYR A 78 41.38 17.98 -9.65
N LYS A 79 42.27 17.07 -9.22
CA LYS A 79 43.13 16.37 -10.18
C LYS A 79 42.26 15.40 -10.99
N PRO A 80 42.68 15.05 -12.23
CA PRO A 80 41.98 14.04 -13.03
C PRO A 80 41.68 12.75 -12.27
N GLU A 81 42.61 12.27 -11.46
CA GLU A 81 42.50 11.03 -10.67
C GLU A 81 41.52 11.15 -9.48
N ASP A 82 41.18 12.37 -9.06
CA ASP A 82 40.33 12.61 -7.87
C ASP A 82 38.83 12.43 -8.17
N VAL A 83 38.45 12.32 -9.46
CA VAL A 83 37.07 12.28 -9.92
C VAL A 83 36.77 10.92 -10.54
N GLY A 84 35.80 10.20 -9.95
CA GLY A 84 35.34 8.91 -10.45
C GLY A 84 33.94 8.97 -11.06
N LEU A 85 33.54 7.85 -11.69
CA LEU A 85 32.28 7.70 -12.39
C LEU A 85 31.67 6.31 -12.17
N ILE A 86 30.55 6.24 -11.45
CA ILE A 86 29.90 5.00 -11.04
C ILE A 86 28.46 4.95 -11.57
N LEU A 87 28.25 4.28 -12.69
CA LEU A 87 26.93 4.18 -13.33
C LEU A 87 26.33 2.79 -13.20
N SER A 88 25.02 2.70 -13.37
CA SER A 88 24.31 1.42 -13.41
C SER A 88 23.07 1.45 -14.29
N ASN A 89 22.64 0.28 -14.75
CA ASN A 89 21.33 0.08 -15.39
C ASN A 89 20.85 -1.37 -15.27
N ALA A 90 19.71 -1.71 -15.89
CA ALA A 90 19.16 -3.06 -15.87
C ALA A 90 19.51 -3.86 -17.12
N ASN A 91 19.55 -3.20 -18.28
CA ASN A 91 19.61 -3.88 -19.57
C ASN A 91 20.97 -3.76 -20.27
N ALA A 92 22.02 -3.31 -19.58
CA ALA A 92 23.34 -3.10 -20.17
C ALA A 92 23.27 -2.21 -21.43
N SER A 93 23.50 -2.77 -22.61
CA SER A 93 23.45 -2.09 -23.90
C SER A 93 22.42 -2.70 -24.85
N LEU A 94 21.36 -3.34 -24.31
CA LEU A 94 20.42 -4.16 -25.08
C LEU A 94 19.86 -3.48 -26.35
N ASP A 95 19.49 -2.20 -26.27
CA ASP A 95 19.03 -1.42 -27.45
C ASP A 95 20.08 -1.42 -28.57
N THR A 96 21.33 -1.15 -28.21
CA THR A 96 22.46 -1.14 -29.13
C THR A 96 22.82 -2.55 -29.60
N ASP A 97 22.69 -3.56 -28.74
CA ASP A 97 22.90 -4.97 -29.10
C ASP A 97 21.91 -5.42 -30.18
N MET A 98 20.63 -5.05 -30.03
CA MET A 98 19.58 -5.32 -31.02
C MET A 98 19.85 -4.61 -32.35
N LYS A 99 20.24 -3.32 -32.31
CA LYS A 99 20.61 -2.55 -33.51
C LYS A 99 21.84 -3.13 -34.20
N TYR A 100 22.84 -3.55 -33.42
CA TYR A 100 24.03 -4.22 -33.94
C TYR A 100 23.65 -5.53 -34.62
N LEU A 101 22.88 -6.40 -33.96
CA LEU A 101 22.41 -7.66 -34.53
C LEU A 101 21.67 -7.47 -35.86
N ASN A 102 20.79 -6.46 -35.95
CA ASN A 102 20.09 -6.11 -37.19
C ASN A 102 21.07 -5.72 -38.30
N SER A 103 22.17 -5.01 -37.97
CA SER A 103 23.21 -4.64 -38.93
C SER A 103 24.08 -5.81 -39.42
N VAL A 104 24.14 -6.93 -38.68
CA VAL A 104 24.91 -8.13 -39.06
C VAL A 104 24.33 -8.83 -40.29
N SER A 105 23.07 -8.55 -40.64
CA SER A 105 22.48 -8.98 -41.92
C SER A 105 23.14 -8.33 -43.16
N GLU A 106 23.94 -7.27 -42.97
CA GLU A 106 24.77 -6.58 -43.96
C GLU A 106 26.26 -6.58 -43.55
N ILE A 107 27.03 -5.54 -43.92
CA ILE A 107 28.41 -5.35 -43.43
C ILE A 107 28.35 -4.84 -41.99
N PRO A 108 28.86 -5.58 -40.98
CA PRO A 108 28.79 -5.18 -39.58
C PRO A 108 29.52 -3.86 -39.35
N SER A 109 28.88 -2.90 -38.68
CA SER A 109 29.48 -1.60 -38.38
C SER A 109 30.47 -1.71 -37.20
N PRO A 110 31.78 -1.52 -37.41
CA PRO A 110 32.76 -1.61 -36.32
C PRO A 110 32.56 -0.52 -35.27
N SER A 111 32.00 0.64 -35.67
CA SER A 111 31.70 1.72 -34.74
C SER A 111 30.50 1.42 -33.85
N LEU A 112 29.51 0.65 -34.33
CA LEU A 112 28.35 0.27 -33.52
C LEU A 112 28.69 -0.86 -32.55
N PHE A 113 29.58 -1.78 -32.94
CA PHE A 113 30.04 -2.88 -32.08
C PHE A 113 30.62 -2.40 -30.74
N VAL A 114 31.39 -1.31 -30.74
CA VAL A 114 31.99 -0.82 -29.48
C VAL A 114 30.91 -0.45 -28.47
N TYR A 115 29.80 0.14 -28.92
CA TYR A 115 28.69 0.57 -28.07
C TYR A 115 27.80 -0.59 -27.58
N THR A 116 28.06 -1.84 -27.96
CA THR A 116 27.44 -3.04 -27.33
C THR A 116 28.06 -3.36 -25.96
N LEU A 117 28.80 -2.42 -25.37
CA LEU A 117 29.40 -2.51 -24.05
C LEU A 117 28.88 -1.32 -23.22
N PRO A 118 28.12 -1.55 -22.14
CA PRO A 118 27.50 -0.45 -21.39
C PRO A 118 28.52 0.51 -20.76
N ASN A 119 29.72 0.03 -20.43
CA ASN A 119 30.80 0.86 -19.89
C ASN A 119 31.37 1.88 -20.89
N ILE A 120 30.96 1.86 -22.17
CA ILE A 120 31.34 2.94 -23.09
C ILE A 120 30.69 4.26 -22.72
N VAL A 121 29.51 4.24 -22.09
CA VAL A 121 28.85 5.43 -21.56
C VAL A 121 29.77 6.15 -20.58
N THR A 122 30.38 5.41 -19.64
CA THR A 122 31.31 6.00 -18.67
C THR A 122 32.60 6.47 -19.34
N GLY A 123 33.14 5.68 -20.26
CA GLY A 123 34.30 6.04 -21.07
C GLY A 123 34.13 7.37 -21.82
N GLU A 124 33.01 7.60 -22.49
CA GLU A 124 32.76 8.85 -23.23
C GLU A 124 32.69 10.08 -22.31
N ILE A 125 32.09 9.94 -21.12
CA ILE A 125 32.02 10.99 -20.10
C ILE A 125 33.42 11.30 -19.55
N CYS A 126 34.18 10.26 -19.19
CA CYS A 126 35.54 10.38 -18.67
C CYS A 126 36.51 11.00 -19.69
N ILE A 127 36.45 10.57 -20.96
CA ILE A 127 37.25 11.13 -22.06
C ILE A 127 36.94 12.61 -22.27
N ARG A 128 35.66 12.97 -22.30
CA ARG A 128 35.22 14.36 -22.47
C ARG A 128 35.73 15.25 -21.34
N ASN A 129 35.67 14.76 -20.11
CA ASN A 129 35.95 15.55 -18.92
C ASN A 129 37.35 15.35 -18.35
N ASN A 130 38.19 14.49 -18.94
CA ASN A 130 39.52 14.14 -18.43
C ASN A 130 39.47 13.65 -16.97
N PHE A 131 38.50 12.78 -16.67
CA PHE A 131 38.42 12.05 -15.40
C PHE A 131 39.21 10.75 -15.52
N LYS A 132 39.97 10.42 -14.47
CA LYS A 132 40.88 9.28 -14.40
C LYS A 132 40.76 8.49 -13.10
N GLY A 133 39.84 8.88 -12.22
CA GLY A 133 39.53 8.14 -11.01
C GLY A 133 38.81 6.83 -11.32
N GLU A 134 38.33 6.18 -10.27
CA GLU A 134 37.59 4.91 -10.39
C GLU A 134 36.37 5.04 -11.29
N ASP A 135 36.28 4.16 -12.29
CA ASP A 135 35.21 4.08 -13.28
C ASP A 135 34.65 2.65 -13.29
N ALA A 136 33.35 2.52 -13.06
CA ALA A 136 32.66 1.24 -13.13
C ALA A 136 31.21 1.41 -13.60
N PHE A 137 30.75 0.39 -14.34
CA PHE A 137 29.36 0.25 -14.76
C PHE A 137 28.77 -1.04 -14.19
N PHE A 138 27.72 -0.92 -13.37
CA PHE A 138 27.07 -2.04 -12.69
C PHE A 138 25.73 -2.39 -13.35
N ILE A 139 25.34 -3.67 -13.29
CA ILE A 139 24.05 -4.14 -13.80
C ILE A 139 23.18 -4.58 -12.62
N PHE A 140 22.00 -3.99 -12.47
CA PHE A 140 21.02 -4.28 -11.42
C PHE A 140 19.61 -4.33 -12.00
N GLU A 141 18.75 -5.21 -11.49
CA GLU A 141 17.34 -5.30 -11.91
C GLU A 141 16.58 -3.97 -11.77
N ASN A 142 16.92 -3.16 -10.76
CA ASN A 142 16.30 -1.86 -10.48
C ASN A 142 17.35 -0.86 -9.95
N PHE A 143 17.00 0.44 -9.95
CA PHE A 143 17.84 1.48 -9.35
C PHE A 143 18.13 1.18 -7.87
N ASN A 144 19.42 1.03 -7.53
CA ASN A 144 19.86 0.61 -6.21
C ASN A 144 20.55 1.75 -5.46
N ALA A 145 19.75 2.67 -4.92
CA ALA A 145 20.25 3.84 -4.18
C ALA A 145 21.14 3.47 -2.98
N ARG A 146 20.82 2.37 -2.27
CA ARG A 146 21.61 1.90 -1.12
C ARG A 146 22.99 1.41 -1.54
N PHE A 147 23.10 0.72 -2.69
CA PHE A 147 24.38 0.32 -3.24
C PHE A 147 25.23 1.55 -3.58
N LEU A 148 24.66 2.51 -4.31
CA LEU A 148 25.38 3.73 -4.70
C LEU A 148 25.84 4.52 -3.47
N GLU A 149 24.96 4.72 -2.50
CA GLU A 149 25.28 5.36 -1.21
C GLU A 149 26.49 4.69 -0.54
N ASN A 150 26.43 3.36 -0.35
CA ASN A 150 27.50 2.64 0.33
C ASN A 150 28.81 2.64 -0.47
N TYR A 151 28.74 2.34 -1.78
CA TYR A 151 29.92 2.18 -2.62
C TYR A 151 30.68 3.50 -2.76
N VAL A 152 29.97 4.56 -3.17
CA VAL A 152 30.58 5.89 -3.37
C VAL A 152 31.03 6.49 -2.04
N SER A 153 30.27 6.30 -0.95
CA SER A 153 30.73 6.75 0.37
C SER A 153 32.02 6.08 0.80
N ASN A 154 32.21 4.79 0.51
CA ASN A 154 33.48 4.11 0.78
C ASN A 154 34.64 4.69 -0.01
N LEU A 155 34.44 5.01 -1.31
CA LEU A 155 35.47 5.63 -2.15
C LEU A 155 35.87 7.03 -1.64
N LEU A 156 34.88 7.82 -1.21
CA LEU A 156 35.12 9.15 -0.67
C LEU A 156 35.79 9.09 0.70
N THR A 157 35.24 8.29 1.63
CA THR A 157 35.76 8.20 3.02
C THR A 157 37.13 7.55 3.10
N SER A 158 37.49 6.68 2.15
CA SER A 158 38.82 6.09 2.03
C SER A 158 39.82 6.99 1.28
N ASP A 159 39.41 8.23 0.93
CA ASP A 159 40.20 9.19 0.15
C ASP A 159 40.66 8.66 -1.23
N ILE A 160 40.01 7.63 -1.77
CA ILE A 160 40.24 7.11 -3.13
C ILE A 160 39.78 8.15 -4.15
N LEU A 161 38.63 8.78 -3.90
CA LEU A 161 38.08 9.88 -4.69
C LEU A 161 37.83 11.11 -3.82
N GLN A 162 37.79 12.30 -4.44
CA GLN A 162 37.34 13.55 -3.82
C GLN A 162 35.98 14.02 -4.38
N ALA A 163 35.64 13.59 -5.60
CA ALA A 163 34.33 13.76 -6.20
C ALA A 163 33.95 12.50 -7.00
N CYS A 164 32.65 12.25 -7.14
CA CYS A 164 32.14 11.13 -7.93
C CYS A 164 30.86 11.55 -8.64
N ILE A 165 30.78 11.29 -9.94
CA ILE A 165 29.50 11.23 -10.62
C ILE A 165 28.97 9.82 -10.45
N CYS A 166 27.75 9.65 -9.96
CA CYS A 166 27.12 8.34 -9.88
C CYS A 166 25.67 8.37 -10.35
N GLY A 167 25.08 7.22 -10.67
CA GLY A 167 23.65 7.17 -10.98
C GLY A 167 23.21 6.05 -11.90
N TRP A 168 22.16 6.34 -12.66
CA TRP A 168 21.46 5.41 -13.53
C TRP A 168 21.38 5.93 -14.96
N VAL A 169 21.65 5.09 -15.95
CA VAL A 169 21.48 5.42 -17.38
C VAL A 169 20.93 4.20 -18.11
N GLU A 170 19.64 4.24 -18.43
CA GLU A 170 18.94 3.16 -19.10
C GLU A 170 18.26 3.64 -20.38
N LEU A 171 18.26 2.79 -21.40
CA LEU A 171 17.58 3.02 -22.66
C LEU A 171 17.31 1.68 -23.34
N VAL A 172 16.02 1.39 -23.55
CA VAL A 172 15.53 0.28 -24.38
C VAL A 172 14.38 0.81 -25.24
N ASP A 173 14.57 0.81 -26.56
CA ASP A 173 13.62 1.40 -27.52
C ASP A 173 13.28 2.86 -27.18
N GLU A 174 12.02 3.14 -26.84
CA GLU A 174 11.51 4.47 -26.47
C GLU A 174 11.46 4.68 -24.94
N ASP A 175 11.75 3.65 -24.13
CA ASP A 175 11.83 3.78 -22.67
C ASP A 175 13.27 4.11 -22.26
N TYR A 176 13.47 5.29 -21.67
CA TYR A 176 14.78 5.75 -21.28
C TYR A 176 14.75 6.64 -20.05
N LYS A 177 15.83 6.57 -19.29
CA LYS A 177 16.06 7.42 -18.12
C LYS A 177 17.53 7.53 -17.80
N ALA A 178 18.03 8.76 -17.75
CA ALA A 178 19.26 9.09 -17.04
C ALA A 178 18.94 9.85 -15.76
N ALA A 179 19.52 9.44 -14.64
CA ALA A 179 19.47 10.12 -13.36
C ALA A 179 20.86 10.09 -12.75
N LEU A 180 21.57 11.22 -12.85
CA LEU A 180 22.96 11.36 -12.41
C LEU A 180 23.06 12.31 -11.23
N PHE A 181 24.02 12.04 -10.36
CA PHE A 181 24.31 12.77 -9.13
C PHE A 181 25.79 13.11 -9.10
N LEU A 182 26.12 14.36 -8.79
CA LEU A 182 27.48 14.79 -8.49
C LEU A 182 27.65 14.81 -6.97
N ILE A 183 28.56 13.96 -6.48
CA ILE A 183 28.87 13.82 -5.06
C ILE A 183 30.25 14.42 -4.79
N GLU A 184 30.31 15.40 -3.91
CA GLU A 184 31.56 16.06 -3.49
C GLU A 184 31.70 16.01 -1.96
N LYS A 185 32.94 16.01 -1.46
CA LYS A 185 33.20 16.08 -0.01
C LYS A 185 32.92 17.46 0.58
N ASP A 186 33.07 18.50 -0.22
CA ASP A 186 32.88 19.86 0.26
C ASP A 186 31.43 20.28 0.08
N LYS A 187 30.84 20.76 1.17
CA LYS A 187 29.47 21.22 1.20
C LYS A 187 29.36 22.61 0.55
N SER A 188 28.38 22.81 -0.32
CA SER A 188 27.91 24.13 -0.77
C SER A 188 26.57 24.48 -0.12
N ASP A 189 26.16 25.75 -0.12
CA ASP A 189 24.89 26.19 0.47
C ASP A 189 23.65 25.52 -0.16
N GLU A 190 23.76 25.08 -1.42
CA GLU A 190 22.68 24.39 -2.16
C GLU A 190 22.78 22.85 -2.10
N SER A 191 23.82 22.31 -1.47
CA SER A 191 24.05 20.86 -1.42
C SER A 191 23.15 20.16 -0.39
N ILE A 192 22.76 18.92 -0.68
CA ILE A 192 21.99 18.06 0.22
C ILE A 192 22.82 16.83 0.62
N SER A 193 22.47 16.19 1.73
CA SER A 193 23.19 15.00 2.20
C SER A 193 23.14 13.87 1.18
N PHE A 194 24.27 13.19 0.94
CA PHE A 194 24.30 12.00 0.10
C PHE A 194 23.73 10.80 0.87
N THR A 195 22.43 10.55 0.70
CA THR A 195 21.75 9.39 1.29
C THR A 195 20.88 8.67 0.27
N LYS A 196 20.57 7.39 0.50
CA LYS A 196 19.66 6.63 -0.37
C LYS A 196 18.28 7.29 -0.50
N GLU A 197 17.78 7.97 0.54
CA GLU A 197 16.49 8.66 0.52
C GLU A 197 16.50 9.82 -0.50
N HIS A 198 17.54 10.66 -0.47
CA HIS A 198 17.67 11.77 -1.41
C HIS A 198 17.92 11.29 -2.84
N LEU A 199 18.72 10.23 -3.01
CA LEU A 199 18.93 9.59 -4.32
C LEU A 199 17.61 9.09 -4.91
N ASN A 200 16.80 8.36 -4.13
CA ASN A 200 15.49 7.87 -4.57
C ASN A 200 14.52 9.02 -4.88
N MET A 201 14.51 10.08 -4.04
CA MET A 201 13.66 11.25 -4.24
C MET A 201 13.93 11.93 -5.58
N ILE A 202 15.21 12.17 -5.88
CA ILE A 202 15.64 12.81 -7.12
C ILE A 202 15.46 11.85 -8.31
N PHE A 203 15.81 10.57 -8.17
CA PHE A 203 15.60 9.56 -9.21
C PHE A 203 14.14 9.53 -9.66
N ASP A 204 13.19 9.61 -8.72
CA ASP A 204 11.76 9.67 -9.00
C ASP A 204 11.26 11.04 -9.52
N ASN A 205 12.15 12.03 -9.72
CA ASN A 205 11.84 13.39 -10.13
C ASN A 205 10.83 14.11 -9.21
N LYS A 206 10.89 13.84 -7.90
CA LYS A 206 10.02 14.47 -6.90
C LYS A 206 10.69 15.76 -6.38
N LYS A 207 9.99 16.90 -6.39
CA LYS A 207 10.42 18.09 -5.61
C LYS A 207 10.49 17.71 -4.13
N ALA A 208 11.21 18.50 -3.32
CA ALA A 208 10.94 18.61 -1.88
C ALA A 208 9.57 19.27 -1.66
N ALA A 209 8.53 18.53 -2.07
CA ALA A 209 7.10 18.74 -2.00
C ALA A 209 6.51 17.43 -2.55
N SER A 210 5.75 16.71 -1.72
CA SER A 210 5.08 15.45 -2.02
C SER A 210 4.62 15.33 -3.49
N ALA A 211 5.20 14.43 -4.26
CA ALA A 211 4.69 14.11 -5.59
C ALA A 211 3.27 13.54 -5.43
N ASN A 212 2.29 14.18 -6.05
CA ASN A 212 0.93 13.68 -6.16
C ASN A 212 0.95 12.37 -6.96
N LEU A 213 1.13 11.26 -6.24
CA LEU A 213 0.61 9.97 -6.68
C LEU A 213 -0.87 10.17 -7.00
N PRO A 214 -1.41 9.57 -8.08
CA PRO A 214 -2.82 9.69 -8.42
C PRO A 214 -3.69 9.48 -7.18
N GLU A 215 -4.55 10.43 -6.87
CA GLU A 215 -5.41 10.30 -5.71
C GLU A 215 -6.42 9.18 -5.95
N VAL A 216 -6.70 8.41 -4.89
CA VAL A 216 -7.69 7.33 -4.91
C VAL A 216 -8.81 7.74 -3.99
N TYR A 217 -10.02 7.72 -4.52
CA TYR A 217 -11.22 8.17 -3.83
C TYR A 217 -12.11 6.99 -3.47
N ILE A 218 -12.84 7.11 -2.37
CA ILE A 218 -13.87 6.14 -1.98
C ILE A 218 -15.22 6.64 -2.48
N ALA A 219 -15.72 6.05 -3.56
CA ALA A 219 -16.97 6.42 -4.19
C ALA A 219 -18.18 5.74 -3.54
N GLY A 220 -18.04 4.48 -3.12
CA GLY A 220 -19.13 3.66 -2.60
C GLY A 220 -18.74 2.92 -1.34
N VAL A 221 -19.73 2.63 -0.49
CA VAL A 221 -19.55 1.86 0.75
C VAL A 221 -20.70 0.88 0.95
N GLY A 222 -20.43 -0.30 1.48
CA GLY A 222 -21.44 -1.32 1.76
C GLY A 222 -21.03 -2.27 2.86
N VAL A 223 -21.97 -2.65 3.72
CA VAL A 223 -21.71 -3.43 4.94
C VAL A 223 -22.91 -4.27 5.36
N ILE A 224 -22.63 -5.50 5.79
CA ILE A 224 -23.54 -6.34 6.56
C ILE A 224 -22.81 -6.87 7.79
N SER A 225 -23.42 -6.74 8.96
CA SER A 225 -22.85 -7.21 10.22
C SER A 225 -23.95 -7.52 11.24
N ALA A 226 -23.56 -8.00 12.42
CA ALA A 226 -24.52 -8.29 13.50
C ALA A 226 -25.35 -7.09 13.98
N ILE A 227 -24.93 -5.85 13.68
CA ILE A 227 -25.67 -4.64 14.08
C ILE A 227 -26.56 -4.07 12.98
N GLY A 228 -26.48 -4.56 11.75
CA GLY A 228 -27.28 -4.04 10.64
C GLY A 228 -27.00 -4.73 9.31
N ASN A 229 -28.02 -4.76 8.46
CA ASN A 229 -27.99 -5.47 7.17
C ASN A 229 -27.53 -4.61 5.98
N ASN A 230 -27.27 -3.33 6.24
CA ASN A 230 -26.81 -2.31 5.32
C ASN A 230 -26.14 -1.18 6.12
N VAL A 231 -25.55 -0.21 5.42
CA VAL A 231 -24.89 0.96 6.03
C VAL A 231 -25.83 1.74 6.95
N ALA A 232 -27.07 1.99 6.52
CA ALA A 232 -28.01 2.83 7.25
C ALA A 232 -28.44 2.20 8.58
N GLU A 233 -28.70 0.89 8.59
CA GLU A 233 -29.01 0.13 9.80
C GLU A 233 -27.83 0.09 10.77
N CYS A 234 -26.59 -0.10 10.27
CA CYS A 234 -25.40 -0.09 11.12
C CYS A 234 -25.20 1.27 11.81
N ILE A 235 -25.39 2.39 11.08
CA ILE A 235 -25.33 3.73 11.68
C ILE A 235 -26.44 3.94 12.71
N THR A 236 -27.67 3.49 12.40
CA THR A 236 -28.79 3.57 13.34
C THR A 236 -28.48 2.78 14.63
N ALA A 237 -27.82 1.63 14.53
CA ALA A 237 -27.43 0.83 15.69
C ALA A 237 -26.39 1.55 16.56
N PHE A 238 -25.41 2.25 15.97
CA PHE A 238 -24.49 3.10 16.74
C PHE A 238 -25.21 4.27 17.43
N GLU A 239 -26.14 4.94 16.73
CA GLU A 239 -26.93 6.05 17.28
C GLU A 239 -27.77 5.63 18.50
N HIS A 240 -28.22 4.37 18.55
CA HIS A 240 -29.01 3.81 19.64
C HIS A 240 -28.21 2.89 20.58
N GLU A 241 -26.88 2.85 20.45
CA GLU A 241 -25.99 2.00 21.25
C GLU A 241 -26.37 0.51 21.25
N LYS A 242 -26.96 0.01 20.15
CA LYS A 242 -27.41 -1.37 20.00
C LYS A 242 -26.26 -2.27 19.51
N ALA A 243 -25.70 -3.06 20.41
CA ALA A 243 -24.69 -4.07 20.08
C ALA A 243 -25.28 -5.33 19.44
N GLY A 244 -24.49 -6.00 18.60
CA GLY A 244 -24.83 -7.26 17.94
C GLY A 244 -24.32 -8.51 18.67
N ILE A 245 -23.46 -8.33 19.67
CA ILE A 245 -22.94 -9.44 20.48
C ILE A 245 -24.04 -9.97 21.41
N GLY A 246 -24.34 -11.26 21.33
CA GLY A 246 -25.34 -11.95 22.13
C GLY A 246 -25.15 -13.46 22.15
N ASP A 247 -26.17 -14.19 22.61
CA ASP A 247 -26.17 -15.65 22.59
C ASP A 247 -26.17 -16.20 21.16
N ILE A 248 -25.45 -17.30 20.94
CA ILE A 248 -25.42 -18.01 19.65
C ILE A 248 -26.83 -18.52 19.30
N THR A 249 -27.37 -18.11 18.15
CA THR A 249 -28.70 -18.48 17.66
C THR A 249 -28.64 -19.40 16.45
N HIS A 250 -27.73 -19.16 15.50
CA HIS A 250 -27.71 -19.88 14.22
C HIS A 250 -26.70 -21.03 14.21
N MET A 251 -25.48 -20.79 14.69
CA MET A 251 -24.42 -21.79 14.71
C MET A 251 -24.69 -22.92 15.73
N GLN A 252 -24.67 -24.16 15.28
CA GLN A 252 -24.92 -25.34 16.13
C GLN A 252 -23.68 -25.75 16.95
N THR A 253 -23.55 -25.30 18.19
CA THR A 253 -22.37 -25.57 19.03
C THR A 253 -22.68 -25.84 20.50
N ILE A 254 -21.77 -26.54 21.19
CA ILE A 254 -21.83 -26.81 22.63
C ILE A 254 -21.55 -25.57 23.51
N HIS A 255 -21.11 -24.48 22.88
CA HIS A 255 -20.75 -23.21 23.52
C HIS A 255 -21.93 -22.22 23.59
N ARG A 256 -23.12 -22.63 23.11
CA ARG A 256 -24.34 -21.85 23.25
C ARG A 256 -24.60 -21.51 24.72
N ASN A 257 -25.00 -20.28 25.00
CA ASN A 257 -25.19 -19.72 26.35
C ASN A 257 -23.92 -19.72 27.22
N LYS A 258 -22.72 -19.87 26.63
CA LYS A 258 -21.43 -19.84 27.34
C LYS A 258 -20.44 -18.84 26.74
N LEU A 259 -20.43 -18.73 25.41
CA LEU A 259 -19.58 -17.81 24.67
C LEU A 259 -20.50 -16.96 23.78
N PRO A 260 -20.62 -15.65 24.05
CA PRO A 260 -21.40 -14.79 23.18
C PRO A 260 -20.61 -14.42 21.92
N VAL A 261 -21.34 -14.22 20.83
CA VAL A 261 -20.83 -13.91 19.49
C VAL A 261 -21.71 -12.84 18.84
N ALA A 262 -21.24 -12.27 17.73
CA ALA A 262 -22.00 -11.34 16.92
C ALA A 262 -22.39 -12.00 15.58
N GLU A 263 -23.59 -12.60 15.54
CA GLU A 263 -24.16 -13.21 14.33
C GLU A 263 -24.96 -12.18 13.53
N VAL A 264 -24.86 -12.24 12.20
CA VAL A 264 -25.80 -11.55 11.31
C VAL A 264 -27.16 -12.22 11.50
N GLY A 265 -28.20 -11.43 11.77
CA GLY A 265 -29.50 -11.95 12.22
C GLY A 265 -30.27 -12.81 11.21
N PHE A 266 -29.86 -12.81 9.94
CA PHE A 266 -30.47 -13.65 8.90
C PHE A 266 -29.95 -15.09 8.93
N THR A 267 -30.87 -16.03 8.76
CA THR A 267 -30.60 -17.44 8.47
C THR A 267 -29.95 -17.61 7.09
N ASN A 268 -29.40 -18.79 6.80
CA ASN A 268 -28.84 -19.07 5.48
C ASN A 268 -29.92 -19.08 4.38
N GLU A 269 -31.13 -19.53 4.72
CA GLU A 269 -32.29 -19.52 3.83
C GLU A 269 -32.69 -18.08 3.45
N GLU A 270 -32.74 -17.17 4.43
CA GLU A 270 -33.04 -15.76 4.18
C GLU A 270 -31.94 -15.09 3.35
N LEU A 271 -30.66 -15.32 3.69
CA LEU A 271 -29.53 -14.79 2.90
C LEU A 271 -29.55 -15.29 1.46
N ALA A 272 -29.87 -16.57 1.24
CA ALA A 272 -30.01 -17.15 -0.10
C ALA A 272 -31.15 -16.49 -0.87
N GLN A 273 -32.27 -16.23 -0.20
CA GLN A 273 -33.42 -15.56 -0.79
C GLN A 273 -33.12 -14.10 -1.16
N ILE A 274 -32.36 -13.38 -0.33
CA ILE A 274 -31.91 -12.00 -0.58
C ILE A 274 -30.93 -11.94 -1.75
N THR A 275 -29.96 -12.86 -1.80
CA THR A 275 -28.90 -12.86 -2.82
C THR A 275 -29.34 -13.48 -4.14
N GLY A 276 -30.37 -14.34 -4.12
CA GLY A 276 -30.75 -15.19 -5.25
C GLY A 276 -29.85 -16.41 -5.44
N LEU A 277 -28.90 -16.65 -4.53
CA LEU A 277 -27.95 -17.75 -4.60
C LEU A 277 -28.53 -19.05 -4.00
N PRO A 278 -27.99 -20.22 -4.36
CA PRO A 278 -28.35 -21.48 -3.72
C PRO A 278 -28.04 -21.46 -2.21
N VAL A 279 -28.97 -21.95 -1.38
CA VAL A 279 -28.80 -22.01 0.10
C VAL A 279 -27.58 -22.81 0.58
N ASP A 280 -27.08 -23.70 -0.27
CA ASP A 280 -25.90 -24.51 0.01
C ASP A 280 -24.58 -23.86 -0.40
N ILE A 281 -24.60 -22.65 -0.98
CA ILE A 281 -23.40 -21.80 -1.08
C ILE A 281 -22.95 -21.33 0.30
N SER A 282 -21.65 -21.11 0.46
CA SER A 282 -21.09 -20.65 1.74
C SER A 282 -21.74 -19.35 2.24
N ARG A 283 -21.98 -19.30 3.56
CA ARG A 283 -22.49 -18.08 4.21
C ARG A 283 -21.59 -16.87 3.97
N THR A 284 -20.27 -17.09 3.96
CA THR A 284 -19.27 -16.05 3.63
C THR A 284 -19.54 -15.41 2.27
N THR A 285 -19.87 -16.20 1.25
CA THR A 285 -20.21 -15.70 -0.09
C THR A 285 -21.47 -14.84 -0.05
N MET A 286 -22.54 -15.31 0.59
CA MET A 286 -23.81 -14.56 0.64
C MET A 286 -23.65 -13.22 1.35
N LEU A 287 -22.94 -13.18 2.48
CA LEU A 287 -22.62 -11.92 3.18
C LEU A 287 -21.80 -10.99 2.29
N GLY A 288 -20.78 -11.53 1.61
CA GLY A 288 -19.93 -10.78 0.70
C GLY A 288 -20.69 -10.17 -0.47
N VAL A 289 -21.60 -10.92 -1.09
CA VAL A 289 -22.45 -10.44 -2.20
C VAL A 289 -23.34 -9.28 -1.77
N ILE A 290 -23.95 -9.36 -0.58
CA ILE A 290 -24.83 -8.28 -0.08
C ILE A 290 -24.02 -6.98 0.08
N ALA A 291 -22.92 -7.01 0.83
CA ALA A 291 -22.12 -5.81 1.09
C ALA A 291 -21.45 -5.26 -0.18
N ALA A 292 -20.94 -6.12 -1.05
CA ALA A 292 -20.29 -5.67 -2.29
C ALA A 292 -21.29 -5.08 -3.30
N LYS A 293 -22.50 -5.66 -3.41
CA LYS A 293 -23.57 -5.08 -4.24
C LYS A 293 -24.03 -3.73 -3.69
N GLU A 294 -24.19 -3.61 -2.37
CA GLU A 294 -24.50 -2.32 -1.73
C GLU A 294 -23.43 -1.27 -2.07
N ALA A 295 -22.15 -1.61 -1.90
CA ALA A 295 -21.04 -0.69 -2.18
C ALA A 295 -21.00 -0.25 -3.64
N LEU A 296 -21.19 -1.18 -4.58
CA LEU A 296 -21.17 -0.89 -6.02
C LEU A 296 -22.36 -0.05 -6.46
N GLN A 297 -23.56 -0.33 -5.91
CA GLN A 297 -24.75 0.49 -6.16
C GLN A 297 -24.58 1.90 -5.59
N ASP A 298 -24.08 2.01 -4.36
CA ASP A 298 -23.84 3.28 -3.69
C ASP A 298 -22.82 4.14 -4.46
N ALA A 299 -21.79 3.55 -5.08
CA ALA A 299 -20.79 4.27 -5.87
C ALA A 299 -21.39 5.08 -7.04
N ALA A 300 -22.60 4.73 -7.51
CA ALA A 300 -23.35 5.44 -8.54
C ALA A 300 -22.53 5.72 -9.83
N ILE A 301 -21.71 4.75 -10.24
CA ILE A 301 -20.87 4.81 -11.45
C ILE A 301 -21.79 4.68 -12.68
N PRO A 302 -21.84 5.67 -13.61
CA PRO A 302 -22.79 5.69 -14.72
C PRO A 302 -22.66 4.51 -15.68
N ASP A 303 -21.42 4.14 -16.02
CA ASP A 303 -21.10 3.02 -16.90
C ASP A 303 -19.83 2.32 -16.40
N LEU A 304 -20.02 1.18 -15.74
CA LEU A 304 -18.93 0.35 -15.26
C LEU A 304 -18.27 -0.45 -16.40
N SER A 305 -19.00 -0.72 -17.49
CA SER A 305 -18.55 -1.62 -18.56
C SER A 305 -17.44 -1.03 -19.44
N SER A 306 -17.27 0.29 -19.43
CA SER A 306 -16.19 0.99 -20.11
C SER A 306 -14.94 1.23 -19.25
N LEU A 307 -14.94 0.75 -18.00
CA LEU A 307 -13.88 0.96 -17.02
C LEU A 307 -13.20 -0.35 -16.64
N ARG A 308 -11.88 -0.34 -16.50
CA ARG A 308 -11.13 -1.51 -16.02
C ARG A 308 -11.42 -1.69 -14.54
N THR A 309 -12.21 -2.72 -14.22
CA THR A 309 -12.79 -2.91 -12.89
C THR A 309 -12.23 -4.16 -12.25
N GLY A 310 -11.70 -4.02 -11.04
CA GLY A 310 -11.21 -5.16 -10.26
C GLY A 310 -12.02 -5.46 -9.00
N PHE A 311 -11.93 -6.70 -8.54
CA PHE A 311 -12.43 -7.15 -7.24
C PHE A 311 -11.29 -7.68 -6.38
N VAL A 312 -10.93 -6.94 -5.32
CA VAL A 312 -9.88 -7.37 -4.39
C VAL A 312 -10.55 -7.71 -3.06
N SER A 313 -10.78 -9.00 -2.82
CA SER A 313 -11.49 -9.48 -1.64
C SER A 313 -10.54 -10.08 -0.62
N ALA A 314 -11.01 -10.15 0.62
CA ALA A 314 -10.37 -10.85 1.71
C ALA A 314 -11.38 -11.77 2.39
N ASN A 315 -10.93 -12.98 2.72
CA ASN A 315 -11.58 -13.85 3.67
C ASN A 315 -10.52 -14.78 4.26
N THR A 316 -10.78 -15.28 5.47
CA THR A 316 -9.85 -16.15 6.20
C THR A 316 -10.45 -17.51 6.50
N VAL A 317 -11.76 -17.67 6.31
CA VAL A 317 -12.47 -18.91 6.61
C VAL A 317 -12.96 -19.64 5.37
N GLY A 318 -12.95 -19.01 4.18
CA GLY A 318 -13.57 -19.58 2.98
C GLY A 318 -15.02 -20.03 3.25
N GLY A 319 -15.38 -21.17 2.68
CA GLY A 319 -16.64 -21.88 2.92
C GLY A 319 -16.56 -22.91 4.05
N MET A 320 -15.84 -22.60 5.13
CA MET A 320 -15.68 -23.52 6.27
C MET A 320 -17.03 -23.89 6.92
N ASP A 321 -18.04 -23.02 6.87
CA ASP A 321 -19.40 -23.31 7.35
C ASP A 321 -20.02 -24.55 6.67
N LYS A 322 -19.71 -24.75 5.38
CA LYS A 322 -20.11 -25.95 4.64
C LYS A 322 -19.10 -27.09 4.80
N SER A 323 -17.82 -26.76 4.78
CA SER A 323 -16.73 -27.76 4.83
C SER A 323 -16.76 -28.57 6.12
N GLU A 324 -17.03 -27.95 7.27
CA GLU A 324 -17.13 -28.68 8.54
C GLU A 324 -18.28 -29.70 8.53
N ALA A 325 -19.36 -29.44 7.79
CA ALA A 325 -20.47 -30.38 7.61
C ALA A 325 -20.14 -31.54 6.65
N PHE A 326 -19.11 -31.39 5.80
CA PHE A 326 -18.57 -32.49 4.99
C PHE A 326 -17.71 -33.43 5.83
N PHE A 327 -16.76 -32.89 6.60
CA PHE A 327 -15.74 -33.71 7.27
C PHE A 327 -16.30 -34.60 8.37
N ILE A 328 -17.30 -34.16 9.13
CA ILE A 328 -17.89 -34.95 10.23
C ILE A 328 -18.37 -36.33 9.76
N PRO A 329 -19.28 -36.45 8.76
CA PRO A 329 -19.71 -37.75 8.27
C PRO A 329 -18.62 -38.50 7.48
N PHE A 330 -17.76 -37.79 6.73
CA PHE A 330 -16.70 -38.40 5.93
C PHE A 330 -15.63 -39.08 6.79
N LEU A 331 -15.22 -38.48 7.92
CA LEU A 331 -14.25 -39.08 8.84
C LEU A 331 -14.81 -40.31 9.56
N ALA A 332 -16.13 -40.36 9.76
CA ALA A 332 -16.79 -41.54 10.33
C ALA A 332 -16.93 -42.69 9.29
N ASP A 333 -17.10 -42.35 8.02
CA ASP A 333 -17.22 -43.29 6.89
C ASP A 333 -16.87 -42.54 5.59
N ASN A 334 -15.78 -42.94 4.93
CA ASN A 334 -15.26 -42.26 3.73
C ASN A 334 -16.19 -42.33 2.51
N LYS A 335 -17.30 -43.06 2.60
CA LYS A 335 -18.38 -43.08 1.60
C LYS A 335 -19.49 -42.07 1.88
N ARG A 336 -19.43 -41.34 2.99
CA ARG A 336 -20.39 -40.29 3.40
C ARG A 336 -19.80 -38.89 3.21
N GLY A 337 -20.64 -37.88 3.40
CA GLY A 337 -20.32 -36.48 3.14
C GLY A 337 -20.75 -36.05 1.73
N LYS A 338 -21.21 -34.80 1.61
CA LYS A 338 -21.62 -34.24 0.32
C LYS A 338 -20.46 -33.47 -0.28
N LEU A 339 -19.88 -33.94 -1.39
CA LEU A 339 -18.74 -33.26 -2.03
C LEU A 339 -19.00 -31.79 -2.38
N ARG A 340 -20.26 -31.43 -2.67
CA ARG A 340 -20.64 -30.03 -2.90
C ARG A 340 -20.28 -29.09 -1.73
N ASN A 341 -20.25 -29.60 -0.50
CA ASN A 341 -19.95 -28.81 0.68
C ASN A 341 -18.48 -28.37 0.80
N VAL A 342 -17.58 -28.92 -0.02
CA VAL A 342 -16.16 -28.49 -0.06
C VAL A 342 -15.82 -27.69 -1.32
N PHE A 343 -16.82 -27.34 -2.14
CA PHE A 343 -16.61 -26.55 -3.35
C PHE A 343 -16.06 -25.15 -3.01
N ASP A 344 -16.67 -24.47 -2.04
CA ASP A 344 -16.22 -23.14 -1.58
C ASP A 344 -15.13 -23.23 -0.49
N HIS A 345 -14.45 -24.37 -0.29
CA HIS A 345 -13.57 -24.54 0.88
C HIS A 345 -12.46 -23.48 0.95
N GLU A 346 -11.88 -23.16 -0.21
CA GLU A 346 -10.75 -22.26 -0.32
C GLU A 346 -11.21 -20.80 -0.55
N CYS A 347 -10.39 -19.84 -0.12
CA CYS A 347 -10.77 -18.42 -0.05
C CYS A 347 -11.00 -17.75 -1.42
N GLY A 348 -10.30 -18.21 -2.45
CA GLY A 348 -10.45 -17.84 -3.86
C GLY A 348 -11.85 -18.11 -4.40
N SER A 349 -12.41 -19.29 -4.14
CA SER A 349 -13.73 -19.71 -4.62
C SER A 349 -14.84 -18.79 -4.12
N VAL A 350 -14.73 -18.35 -2.86
CA VAL A 350 -15.61 -17.30 -2.30
C VAL A 350 -15.45 -15.98 -3.05
N THR A 351 -14.21 -15.60 -3.38
CA THR A 351 -13.92 -14.36 -4.12
C THR A 351 -14.46 -14.41 -5.55
N GLU A 352 -14.27 -15.53 -6.24
CA GLU A 352 -14.79 -15.79 -7.58
C GLU A 352 -16.32 -15.74 -7.61
N ALA A 353 -16.97 -16.43 -6.66
CA ALA A 353 -18.43 -16.44 -6.57
C ALA A 353 -19.03 -15.05 -6.32
N ILE A 354 -18.38 -14.21 -5.50
CA ILE A 354 -18.81 -12.82 -5.32
C ILE A 354 -18.55 -12.00 -6.60
N ALA A 355 -17.38 -12.14 -7.23
CA ALA A 355 -17.03 -11.41 -8.46
C ALA A 355 -18.02 -11.70 -9.60
N ASP A 356 -18.45 -12.96 -9.74
CA ASP A 356 -19.46 -13.39 -10.72
C ASP A 356 -20.79 -12.66 -10.51
N GLU A 357 -21.24 -12.54 -9.26
CA GLU A 357 -22.45 -11.80 -8.89
C GLU A 357 -22.34 -10.30 -9.14
N LEU A 358 -21.13 -9.73 -9.07
CA LEU A 358 -20.83 -8.35 -9.43
C LEU A 358 -20.58 -8.15 -10.93
N LYS A 359 -20.43 -9.24 -11.69
CA LYS A 359 -20.05 -9.26 -13.12
C LYS A 359 -18.69 -8.60 -13.40
N ILE A 360 -17.77 -8.67 -12.44
CA ILE A 360 -16.41 -8.12 -12.57
C ILE A 360 -15.47 -9.21 -13.09
N LYS A 361 -14.77 -8.94 -14.20
CA LYS A 361 -13.94 -9.94 -14.88
C LYS A 361 -12.52 -9.50 -15.20
N ASP A 362 -12.21 -8.21 -15.16
CA ASP A 362 -10.91 -7.71 -15.61
C ASP A 362 -9.78 -8.10 -14.65
N TYR A 363 -10.05 -8.06 -13.34
CA TYR A 363 -9.11 -8.47 -12.31
C TYR A 363 -9.84 -8.97 -11.07
N MET A 364 -9.40 -10.08 -10.51
CA MET A 364 -9.83 -10.52 -9.19
C MET A 364 -8.69 -11.19 -8.45
N THR A 365 -8.63 -10.98 -7.13
CA THR A 365 -7.68 -11.67 -6.26
C THR A 365 -8.19 -11.72 -4.84
N THR A 366 -7.72 -12.71 -4.09
CA THR A 366 -7.98 -12.86 -2.66
C THR A 366 -6.72 -12.53 -1.87
N ILE A 367 -6.86 -11.77 -0.78
CA ILE A 367 -5.80 -11.53 0.19
C ILE A 367 -6.16 -12.17 1.52
N SER A 368 -5.20 -12.89 2.11
CA SER A 368 -5.33 -13.49 3.43
C SER A 368 -4.09 -13.18 4.28
N THR A 369 -4.27 -12.27 5.24
CA THR A 369 -3.29 -11.87 6.25
C THR A 369 -3.93 -11.87 7.64
N ALA A 370 -4.79 -12.87 7.91
CA ALA A 370 -5.60 -12.97 9.12
C ALA A 370 -6.49 -11.71 9.33
N CYS A 371 -6.51 -11.12 10.52
CA CYS A 371 -7.42 -10.03 10.89
C CYS A 371 -7.18 -8.71 10.12
N SER A 372 -6.04 -8.57 9.43
CA SER A 372 -5.71 -7.40 8.60
C SER A 372 -5.99 -7.60 7.11
N SER A 373 -6.61 -8.73 6.73
CA SER A 373 -6.78 -9.12 5.31
C SER A 373 -7.49 -8.07 4.47
N SER A 374 -8.67 -7.61 4.88
CA SER A 374 -9.45 -6.63 4.11
C SER A 374 -8.80 -5.24 4.07
N ALA A 375 -8.07 -4.82 5.10
CA ALA A 375 -7.28 -3.59 5.05
C ALA A 375 -6.20 -3.69 3.97
N ASN A 376 -5.53 -4.84 3.86
CA ASN A 376 -4.59 -5.14 2.78
C ASN A 376 -5.26 -5.16 1.40
N SER A 377 -6.46 -5.73 1.29
CA SER A 377 -7.27 -5.68 0.05
C SER A 377 -7.54 -4.25 -0.42
N ILE A 378 -7.91 -3.37 0.51
CA ILE A 378 -8.23 -1.97 0.20
C ILE A 378 -7.00 -1.23 -0.32
N PHE A 379 -5.87 -1.25 0.38
CA PHE A 379 -4.73 -0.50 -0.14
C PHE A 379 -4.07 -1.17 -1.35
N TYR A 380 -4.18 -2.50 -1.51
CA TYR A 380 -3.75 -3.16 -2.74
C TYR A 380 -4.59 -2.69 -3.93
N GLY A 381 -5.92 -2.61 -3.77
CA GLY A 381 -6.81 -1.98 -4.76
C GLY A 381 -6.40 -0.54 -5.09
N ALA A 382 -6.03 0.26 -4.09
CA ALA A 382 -5.51 1.60 -4.31
C ALA A 382 -4.17 1.61 -5.06
N ARG A 383 -3.29 0.61 -4.86
CA ARG A 383 -2.05 0.47 -5.64
C ARG A 383 -2.34 0.14 -7.10
N LEU A 384 -3.30 -0.72 -7.39
CA LEU A 384 -3.70 -1.05 -8.77
C LEU A 384 -4.17 0.21 -9.51
N ILE A 385 -4.96 1.06 -8.84
CA ILE A 385 -5.41 2.34 -9.42
C ILE A 385 -4.24 3.32 -9.58
N LYS A 386 -3.41 3.49 -8.55
CA LYS A 386 -2.26 4.42 -8.58
C LYS A 386 -1.24 4.10 -9.67
N ASN A 387 -1.11 2.83 -10.03
CA ASN A 387 -0.22 2.37 -11.11
C ASN A 387 -0.95 2.30 -12.47
N GLY A 388 -2.18 2.81 -12.56
CA GLY A 388 -2.93 2.86 -13.80
C GLY A 388 -3.34 1.49 -14.34
N LEU A 389 -3.33 0.43 -13.52
CA LEU A 389 -3.76 -0.92 -13.92
C LEU A 389 -5.28 -1.04 -13.98
N LEU A 390 -5.98 -0.40 -13.04
CA LEU A 390 -7.44 -0.40 -12.95
C LEU A 390 -7.97 1.03 -12.74
N ASP A 391 -9.22 1.25 -13.14
CA ASP A 391 -9.90 2.53 -12.97
C ASP A 391 -10.84 2.53 -11.75
N VAL A 392 -11.38 1.34 -11.43
CA VAL A 392 -12.30 1.07 -10.32
C VAL A 392 -11.89 -0.23 -9.62
N VAL A 393 -11.91 -0.25 -8.29
CA VAL A 393 -11.70 -1.47 -7.51
C VAL A 393 -12.74 -1.57 -6.40
N VAL A 394 -13.52 -2.65 -6.39
CA VAL A 394 -14.31 -3.03 -5.22
C VAL A 394 -13.38 -3.81 -4.29
N ALA A 395 -13.11 -3.26 -3.10
CA ALA A 395 -12.13 -3.81 -2.17
C ALA A 395 -12.68 -3.92 -0.75
N GLY A 396 -12.35 -5.00 -0.05
CA GLY A 396 -12.88 -5.26 1.28
C GLY A 396 -12.71 -6.71 1.69
N GLY A 397 -13.65 -7.24 2.47
CA GLY A 397 -13.66 -8.65 2.84
C GLY A 397 -14.95 -9.13 3.50
N ALA A 398 -15.07 -10.44 3.62
CA ALA A 398 -16.21 -11.15 4.22
C ALA A 398 -15.72 -12.36 5.01
N ASP A 399 -16.33 -12.66 6.16
CA ASP A 399 -16.09 -13.90 6.90
C ASP A 399 -17.37 -14.28 7.67
N ALA A 400 -17.72 -15.57 7.62
CA ALA A 400 -18.80 -16.15 8.42
C ALA A 400 -18.30 -16.76 9.73
N LEU A 401 -19.19 -16.90 10.71
CA LEU A 401 -18.91 -17.63 11.94
C LEU A 401 -19.02 -19.14 11.68
N THR A 402 -18.05 -19.90 12.19
CA THR A 402 -18.01 -21.36 12.04
C THR A 402 -17.61 -22.03 13.35
N LYS A 403 -17.93 -23.31 13.53
CA LYS A 403 -17.52 -24.04 14.72
C LYS A 403 -16.01 -24.20 14.75
N PHE A 404 -15.40 -24.36 13.57
CA PHE A 404 -13.95 -24.43 13.44
C PHE A 404 -13.27 -23.19 14.02
N THR A 405 -13.68 -21.99 13.60
CA THR A 405 -13.09 -20.75 14.11
C THR A 405 -13.43 -20.49 15.57
N LEU A 406 -14.67 -20.71 16.00
CA LEU A 406 -15.05 -20.56 17.41
C LEU A 406 -14.21 -21.46 18.32
N ASN A 407 -14.05 -22.74 17.97
CA ASN A 407 -13.26 -23.67 18.77
C ASN A 407 -11.77 -23.32 18.74
N GLY A 408 -11.23 -22.94 17.58
CA GLY A 408 -9.83 -22.55 17.45
C GLY A 408 -9.46 -21.33 18.30
N PHE A 409 -10.32 -20.30 18.33
CA PHE A 409 -10.08 -19.15 19.20
C PHE A 409 -10.30 -19.49 20.69
N ASN A 410 -11.24 -20.39 21.00
CA ASN A 410 -11.47 -20.83 22.38
C ASN A 410 -10.27 -21.59 22.96
N THR A 411 -9.58 -22.42 22.16
CA THR A 411 -8.37 -23.12 22.62
C THR A 411 -7.18 -22.19 22.86
N LEU A 412 -7.16 -21.02 22.22
CA LEU A 412 -6.19 -19.96 22.48
C LEU A 412 -6.50 -19.18 23.77
N MET A 413 -7.65 -19.40 24.41
CA MET A 413 -8.08 -18.71 25.64
C MET A 413 -8.16 -17.18 25.51
N ILE A 414 -8.51 -16.69 24.31
CA ILE A 414 -8.62 -15.25 24.00
C ILE A 414 -10.07 -14.78 23.81
N LEU A 415 -11.05 -15.69 23.99
CA LEU A 415 -12.46 -15.35 23.93
C LEU A 415 -12.97 -14.84 25.27
N ASP A 416 -13.70 -13.73 25.24
CA ASP A 416 -14.43 -13.25 26.40
C ASP A 416 -15.68 -14.10 26.64
N LYS A 417 -15.93 -14.48 27.90
CA LYS A 417 -17.14 -15.21 28.30
C LYS A 417 -18.32 -14.27 28.59
N GLY A 418 -18.01 -13.01 28.87
CA GLY A 418 -18.96 -11.90 28.84
C GLY A 418 -18.84 -11.17 27.51
N PHE A 419 -18.86 -9.84 27.57
CA PHE A 419 -18.77 -8.99 26.40
C PHE A 419 -17.43 -8.29 26.35
N CYS A 420 -16.81 -8.23 25.16
CA CYS A 420 -15.54 -7.56 24.98
C CYS A 420 -15.64 -6.08 25.37
N LYS A 421 -14.59 -5.60 26.04
CA LYS A 421 -14.44 -4.23 26.54
C LYS A 421 -13.10 -3.67 26.06
N PRO A 422 -12.96 -3.32 24.77
CA PRO A 422 -11.71 -2.82 24.22
C PRO A 422 -11.15 -1.66 25.06
N PHE A 423 -9.85 -1.73 25.34
CA PHE A 423 -9.08 -0.76 26.14
C PHE A 423 -9.51 -0.59 27.61
N ASP A 424 -10.40 -1.44 28.13
CA ASP A 424 -10.71 -1.48 29.56
C ASP A 424 -9.62 -2.22 30.35
N GLU A 425 -9.33 -1.75 31.57
CA GLU A 425 -8.39 -2.41 32.50
C GLU A 425 -8.83 -3.85 32.82
N ASN A 426 -10.14 -4.13 32.83
CA ASN A 426 -10.71 -5.43 33.18
C ASN A 426 -11.07 -6.28 31.97
N ARG A 427 -10.66 -5.91 30.75
CA ARG A 427 -10.92 -6.67 29.52
C ARG A 427 -10.39 -8.12 29.64
N GLN A 428 -11.16 -9.10 29.14
CA GLN A 428 -10.80 -10.52 29.26
C GLN A 428 -10.59 -11.22 27.91
N GLY A 429 -10.92 -10.58 26.79
CA GLY A 429 -10.80 -11.16 25.47
C GLY A 429 -11.71 -10.50 24.44
N LEU A 430 -11.84 -11.17 23.30
CA LEU A 430 -12.69 -10.76 22.20
C LEU A 430 -13.96 -11.62 22.12
N ASN A 431 -15.03 -11.10 21.54
CA ASN A 431 -16.14 -11.92 21.04
C ASN A 431 -16.03 -11.99 19.51
N LEU A 432 -16.18 -13.18 18.94
CA LEU A 432 -16.15 -13.34 17.48
C LEU A 432 -17.44 -12.79 16.86
N GLY A 433 -17.33 -12.32 15.62
CA GLY A 433 -18.45 -11.91 14.81
C GLY A 433 -18.34 -12.44 13.38
N GLU A 434 -19.39 -12.19 12.60
CA GLU A 434 -19.39 -12.35 11.15
C GLU A 434 -19.89 -11.10 10.45
N GLY A 435 -19.59 -11.00 9.15
CA GLY A 435 -20.07 -9.93 8.32
C GLY A 435 -19.22 -9.75 7.08
N ALA A 436 -19.54 -8.70 6.34
CA ALA A 436 -18.78 -8.25 5.19
C ALA A 436 -18.78 -6.72 5.12
N GLY A 437 -17.68 -6.15 4.64
CA GLY A 437 -17.56 -4.72 4.40
C GLY A 437 -16.70 -4.46 3.17
N TYR A 438 -17.23 -3.66 2.25
CA TYR A 438 -16.58 -3.30 1.00
C TYR A 438 -16.66 -1.79 0.74
N VAL A 439 -15.60 -1.27 0.13
CA VAL A 439 -15.53 0.08 -0.41
C VAL A 439 -15.26 0.02 -1.92
N VAL A 440 -15.75 1.01 -2.65
CA VAL A 440 -15.45 1.18 -4.08
C VAL A 440 -14.43 2.29 -4.24
N LEU A 441 -13.22 1.89 -4.59
CA LEU A 441 -12.10 2.76 -4.90
C LEU A 441 -12.18 3.19 -6.36
N VAL A 442 -11.98 4.47 -6.63
CA VAL A 442 -11.98 5.02 -7.98
C VAL A 442 -10.78 5.92 -8.22
N SER A 443 -10.28 5.91 -9.46
CA SER A 443 -9.29 6.88 -9.92
C SER A 443 -9.85 8.30 -9.91
N GLU A 444 -8.98 9.31 -9.88
CA GLU A 444 -9.36 10.72 -10.02
C GLU A 444 -10.20 10.98 -11.30
N LYS A 445 -9.87 10.30 -12.40
CA LYS A 445 -10.62 10.39 -13.67
C LYS A 445 -12.06 9.94 -13.49
N VAL A 446 -12.27 8.83 -12.79
CA VAL A 446 -13.63 8.31 -12.54
C VAL A 446 -14.34 9.19 -11.52
N ALA A 447 -13.66 9.61 -10.45
CA ALA A 447 -14.22 10.47 -9.40
C ALA A 447 -14.84 11.77 -9.95
N LYS A 448 -14.22 12.39 -10.97
CA LYS A 448 -14.72 13.60 -11.64
C LYS A 448 -16.03 13.40 -12.41
N ASN A 449 -16.34 12.16 -12.80
CA ASN A 449 -17.51 11.81 -13.62
C ASN A 449 -18.59 11.06 -12.85
N LEU A 450 -18.47 10.95 -11.52
CA LEU A 450 -19.50 10.34 -10.69
C LEU A 450 -20.74 11.23 -10.57
N ASN A 451 -21.90 10.59 -10.43
CA ASN A 451 -23.16 11.29 -10.16
C ASN A 451 -23.27 11.82 -8.72
N LYS A 452 -22.28 11.54 -7.88
CA LYS A 452 -22.18 12.04 -6.50
C LYS A 452 -20.73 12.33 -6.16
N GLN A 453 -20.51 13.20 -5.17
CA GLN A 453 -19.18 13.35 -4.62
C GLN A 453 -18.75 12.10 -3.84
N PRO A 454 -17.49 11.65 -3.97
CA PRO A 454 -16.97 10.58 -3.14
C PRO A 454 -17.07 10.90 -1.63
N TYR A 455 -16.91 9.88 -0.79
CA TYR A 455 -16.91 10.01 0.67
C TYR A 455 -15.65 10.71 1.16
N CYS A 456 -14.50 10.23 0.72
CA CYS A 456 -13.17 10.64 1.16
C CYS A 456 -12.10 10.17 0.17
N LYS A 457 -10.85 10.53 0.42
CA LYS A 457 -9.64 10.00 -0.21
C LYS A 457 -9.02 8.93 0.68
N LEU A 458 -8.44 7.88 0.09
CA LEU A 458 -7.49 7.01 0.80
C LEU A 458 -6.09 7.62 0.64
N SER A 459 -5.70 8.49 1.57
CA SER A 459 -4.49 9.32 1.47
C SER A 459 -3.22 8.57 1.88
N GLY A 460 -3.31 7.71 2.91
CA GLY A 460 -2.19 6.95 3.45
C GLY A 460 -2.53 5.50 3.71
N TYR A 461 -1.53 4.64 3.59
CA TYR A 461 -1.62 3.24 3.98
C TYR A 461 -0.23 2.65 4.17
N ASN A 462 -0.11 1.70 5.08
CA ASN A 462 1.10 0.91 5.24
C ASN A 462 0.78 -0.47 5.82
N ASN A 463 1.55 -1.47 5.41
CA ASN A 463 1.55 -2.81 5.99
C ASN A 463 2.98 -3.11 6.46
N SER A 464 3.12 -3.55 7.71
CA SER A 464 4.38 -3.89 8.35
C SER A 464 4.25 -5.24 9.03
N ASN A 465 5.36 -5.97 9.13
CA ASN A 465 5.39 -7.22 9.87
C ASN A 465 6.13 -7.01 11.21
N ASP A 466 5.51 -7.43 12.30
CA ASP A 466 6.05 -7.33 13.66
C ASP A 466 7.20 -8.32 13.90
N ALA A 467 7.25 -9.42 13.13
CA ALA A 467 8.29 -10.45 13.16
C ALA A 467 8.62 -10.99 14.57
N TYR A 468 7.62 -11.03 15.46
CA TYR A 468 7.79 -11.36 16.87
C TYR A 468 7.23 -12.74 17.25
N HIS A 469 5.92 -12.96 17.05
CA HIS A 469 5.25 -14.21 17.42
C HIS A 469 4.08 -14.52 16.46
N GLN A 470 3.69 -15.80 16.37
CA GLN A 470 2.63 -16.24 15.45
C GLN A 470 1.25 -15.66 15.81
N THR A 471 0.95 -15.51 17.10
CA THR A 471 -0.38 -15.09 17.60
C THR A 471 -0.35 -13.88 18.54
N ALA A 472 0.83 -13.40 18.92
CA ALA A 472 0.98 -12.32 19.88
C ALA A 472 1.72 -11.14 19.23
N SER A 473 1.30 -9.94 19.59
CA SER A 473 2.01 -8.71 19.25
C SER A 473 3.20 -8.49 20.18
N SER A 474 4.22 -7.83 19.66
CA SER A 474 5.40 -7.40 20.40
C SER A 474 4.99 -6.52 21.60
N PRO A 475 5.64 -6.67 22.77
CA PRO A 475 5.29 -5.90 23.96
C PRO A 475 5.44 -4.38 23.79
N ASP A 476 6.35 -3.95 22.92
CA ASP A 476 6.56 -2.55 22.57
C ASP A 476 5.61 -2.05 21.47
N GLY A 477 4.82 -2.93 20.84
CA GLY A 477 3.89 -2.58 19.77
C GLY A 477 4.58 -2.12 18.50
N THR A 478 5.75 -2.67 18.17
CA THR A 478 6.57 -2.21 17.04
C THR A 478 5.89 -2.37 15.69
N GLY A 479 5.25 -3.49 15.39
CA GLY A 479 4.48 -3.68 14.16
C GLY A 479 3.35 -2.66 14.01
N SER A 480 2.57 -2.44 15.06
CA SER A 480 1.50 -1.42 15.09
C SER A 480 2.04 0.00 14.91
N TYR A 481 3.16 0.33 15.55
CA TYR A 481 3.82 1.63 15.42
C TYR A 481 4.31 1.87 13.98
N LEU A 482 4.98 0.88 13.37
CA LEU A 482 5.48 0.97 12.00
C LEU A 482 4.32 1.09 10.99
N ALA A 483 3.23 0.35 11.19
CA ALA A 483 2.04 0.45 10.37
C ALA A 483 1.45 1.87 10.40
N MET A 484 1.18 2.41 11.59
CA MET A 484 0.62 3.76 11.73
C MET A 484 1.57 4.85 11.22
N LYS A 485 2.85 4.78 11.59
CA LYS A 485 3.88 5.74 11.15
C LYS A 485 4.04 5.74 9.62
N GLY A 486 4.15 4.57 9.00
CA GLY A 486 4.28 4.47 7.55
C GLY A 486 3.04 4.96 6.81
N ALA A 487 1.84 4.81 7.40
CA ALA A 487 0.61 5.34 6.81
C ALA A 487 0.60 6.88 6.84
N LEU A 488 1.03 7.50 7.96
CA LEU A 488 1.22 8.95 8.08
C LEU A 488 2.25 9.48 7.08
N GLU A 489 3.42 8.84 6.99
CA GLU A 489 4.46 9.17 6.02
C GLU A 489 3.93 9.10 4.58
N LYS A 490 3.12 8.07 4.26
CA LYS A 490 2.51 7.91 2.94
C LYS A 490 1.46 9.01 2.63
N ALA A 491 0.74 9.46 3.64
CA ALA A 491 -0.23 10.56 3.53
C ALA A 491 0.43 11.95 3.59
N ASN A 492 1.73 12.03 3.92
CA ASN A 492 2.42 13.28 4.24
C ASN A 492 1.73 14.06 5.38
N LEU A 493 1.32 13.35 6.44
CA LEU A 493 0.66 13.89 7.62
C LEU A 493 1.54 13.73 8.87
N GLN A 494 1.36 14.62 9.83
CA GLN A 494 1.88 14.50 11.18
C GLN A 494 0.84 13.80 12.09
N PRO A 495 1.26 13.20 13.22
CA PRO A 495 0.33 12.63 14.19
C PRO A 495 -0.76 13.63 14.65
N SER A 496 -0.40 14.91 14.80
CA SER A 496 -1.34 15.98 15.18
C SER A 496 -2.46 16.26 14.17
N ASP A 497 -2.35 15.75 12.95
CA ASP A 497 -3.34 15.96 11.89
C ASP A 497 -4.48 14.92 11.95
N ILE A 498 -4.32 13.82 12.70
CA ILE A 498 -5.37 12.82 12.84
C ILE A 498 -6.41 13.32 13.83
N ASP A 499 -7.69 13.28 13.45
CA ASP A 499 -8.80 13.71 14.30
C ASP A 499 -9.47 12.55 15.04
N TYR A 500 -9.49 11.37 14.39
CA TYR A 500 -10.11 10.17 14.94
C TYR A 500 -9.34 8.90 14.60
N ILE A 501 -9.16 8.01 15.58
CA ILE A 501 -8.62 6.65 15.37
C ILE A 501 -9.73 5.62 15.56
N ASN A 502 -10.04 4.89 14.49
CA ASN A 502 -10.75 3.63 14.59
C ASN A 502 -9.73 2.53 14.96
N LEU A 503 -9.71 2.17 16.25
CA LEU A 503 -8.74 1.25 16.83
C LEU A 503 -8.99 -0.18 16.37
N HIS A 504 -7.93 -0.99 16.30
CA HIS A 504 -8.11 -2.42 16.17
C HIS A 504 -8.80 -3.01 17.40
N GLY A 505 -8.41 -2.58 18.61
CA GLY A 505 -9.10 -2.77 19.89
C GLY A 505 -9.97 -4.01 20.00
N THR A 506 -9.35 -5.17 20.21
CA THR A 506 -10.07 -6.45 20.26
C THR A 506 -10.64 -6.76 21.63
N GLY A 507 -10.17 -6.07 22.68
CA GLY A 507 -10.48 -6.41 24.07
C GLY A 507 -9.56 -7.51 24.63
N THR A 508 -8.56 -7.97 23.85
CA THR A 508 -7.58 -8.91 24.38
C THR A 508 -6.48 -8.18 25.17
N PRO A 509 -5.93 -8.78 26.24
CA PRO A 509 -4.84 -8.16 26.99
C PRO A 509 -3.65 -7.76 26.11
N ASN A 510 -3.13 -8.69 25.32
CA ASN A 510 -1.93 -8.45 24.50
C ASN A 510 -2.17 -7.42 23.38
N ASN A 511 -3.26 -7.51 22.63
CA ASN A 511 -3.43 -6.66 21.45
C ASN A 511 -3.74 -5.21 21.82
N ASP A 512 -4.58 -4.98 22.82
CA ASP A 512 -4.92 -3.62 23.25
C ASP A 512 -3.72 -2.95 23.96
N SER A 513 -2.90 -3.71 24.72
CA SER A 513 -1.66 -3.18 25.30
C SER A 513 -0.62 -2.82 24.24
N ALA A 514 -0.44 -3.67 23.22
CA ALA A 514 0.49 -3.40 22.13
C ALA A 514 0.04 -2.21 21.26
N GLU A 515 -1.25 -2.16 20.87
CA GLU A 515 -1.81 -1.03 20.13
C GLU A 515 -1.74 0.26 20.96
N GLY A 516 -2.10 0.19 22.25
CA GLY A 516 -2.04 1.34 23.14
C GLY A 516 -0.62 1.89 23.33
N THR A 517 0.36 1.01 23.44
CA THR A 517 1.79 1.38 23.48
C THR A 517 2.21 2.05 22.18
N ALA A 518 1.80 1.51 21.03
CA ALA A 518 2.11 2.09 19.73
C ALA A 518 1.48 3.49 19.56
N VAL A 519 0.22 3.68 19.97
CA VAL A 519 -0.47 4.98 19.95
C VAL A 519 0.25 5.98 20.85
N LYS A 520 0.59 5.58 22.08
CA LYS A 520 1.37 6.40 23.03
C LYS A 520 2.72 6.83 22.44
N ARG A 521 3.43 5.92 21.77
CA ARG A 521 4.71 6.20 21.12
C ARG A 521 4.59 7.17 19.94
N LEU A 522 3.47 7.15 19.23
CA LEU A 522 3.31 7.91 17.99
C LEU A 522 2.74 9.32 18.19
N PHE A 523 1.75 9.47 19.08
CA PHE A 523 0.98 10.72 19.22
C PHE A 523 1.46 11.64 20.36
N ASP A 524 2.39 11.16 21.20
CA ASP A 524 3.02 11.87 22.32
C ASP A 524 2.16 12.95 23.01
N SER A 525 1.49 12.54 24.09
CA SER A 525 0.79 13.42 25.04
C SER A 525 -0.48 14.13 24.53
N VAL A 526 -0.71 14.23 23.22
CA VAL A 526 -1.95 14.75 22.62
C VAL A 526 -2.59 13.67 21.75
N TYR A 527 -3.71 13.13 22.20
CA TYR A 527 -4.37 12.00 21.55
C TYR A 527 -5.63 12.46 20.81
N PRO A 528 -5.85 11.97 19.57
CA PRO A 528 -7.13 12.16 18.90
C PRO A 528 -8.26 11.43 19.61
N ALA A 529 -9.50 11.75 19.25
CA ALA A 529 -10.63 10.92 19.62
C ALA A 529 -10.41 9.49 19.09
N MET A 530 -10.83 8.46 19.82
CA MET A 530 -10.63 7.09 19.35
C MET A 530 -11.62 6.11 19.94
N SER A 531 -11.92 5.03 19.23
CA SER A 531 -12.76 3.96 19.74
C SER A 531 -12.61 2.68 18.93
N SER A 532 -13.03 1.55 19.49
CA SER A 532 -13.18 0.29 18.78
C SER A 532 -14.65 -0.01 18.52
N THR A 533 -14.98 -0.27 17.25
CA THR A 533 -16.31 -0.71 16.85
C THR A 533 -16.57 -2.19 17.17
N LYS A 534 -15.55 -2.95 17.58
CA LYS A 534 -15.69 -4.38 17.88
C LYS A 534 -16.55 -4.65 19.11
N SER A 535 -16.75 -3.67 20.00
CA SER A 535 -17.71 -3.78 21.11
C SER A 535 -19.17 -3.89 20.63
N PHE A 536 -19.43 -3.56 19.35
CA PHE A 536 -20.72 -3.70 18.67
C PHE A 536 -20.76 -4.93 17.77
N THR A 537 -19.82 -5.01 16.84
CA THR A 537 -19.84 -5.98 15.73
C THR A 537 -19.19 -7.32 16.09
N GLY A 538 -18.56 -7.42 17.26
CA GLY A 538 -17.57 -8.46 17.50
C GLY A 538 -16.37 -8.35 16.56
N HIS A 539 -15.46 -9.30 16.66
CA HIS A 539 -14.34 -9.43 15.75
C HIS A 539 -14.70 -10.33 14.56
N THR A 540 -14.96 -9.71 13.41
CA THR A 540 -15.36 -10.35 12.15
C THR A 540 -14.19 -10.89 11.32
N LEU A 541 -13.11 -11.30 11.98
CA LEU A 541 -11.94 -11.93 11.37
C LEU A 541 -11.36 -11.09 10.21
N GLY A 542 -11.19 -11.68 9.02
CA GLY A 542 -10.67 -11.03 7.82
C GLY A 542 -11.58 -9.96 7.23
N ALA A 543 -12.85 -9.87 7.64
CA ALA A 543 -13.78 -8.81 7.23
C ALA A 543 -13.64 -7.52 8.07
N SER A 544 -13.02 -7.58 9.26
CA SER A 544 -13.01 -6.46 10.22
C SER A 544 -12.50 -5.15 9.62
N GLY A 545 -11.34 -5.17 8.95
CA GLY A 545 -10.78 -3.96 8.33
C GLY A 545 -11.64 -3.39 7.20
N GLY A 546 -12.56 -4.17 6.61
CA GLY A 546 -13.43 -3.72 5.52
C GLY A 546 -14.65 -3.01 6.09
N ILE A 547 -15.24 -3.60 7.13
CA ILE A 547 -16.31 -2.98 7.93
C ILE A 547 -15.81 -1.67 8.57
N GLU A 548 -14.60 -1.69 9.13
CA GLU A 548 -13.97 -0.52 9.76
C GLU A 548 -13.59 0.56 8.76
N ALA A 549 -13.23 0.19 7.52
CA ALA A 549 -13.02 1.15 6.43
C ALA A 549 -14.31 1.85 6.02
N VAL A 550 -15.44 1.12 5.95
CA VAL A 550 -16.76 1.70 5.69
C VAL A 550 -17.09 2.75 6.76
N PHE A 551 -16.95 2.37 8.03
CA PHE A 551 -17.19 3.30 9.14
C PHE A 551 -16.24 4.49 9.14
N SER A 552 -14.96 4.29 8.82
CA SER A 552 -13.98 5.38 8.73
C SER A 552 -14.29 6.36 7.60
N ALA A 553 -14.74 5.89 6.44
CA ALA A 553 -15.18 6.75 5.34
C ALA A 553 -16.42 7.58 5.72
N LEU A 554 -17.37 6.97 6.44
CA LEU A 554 -18.56 7.65 6.95
C LEU A 554 -18.22 8.66 8.05
N ALA A 555 -17.24 8.35 8.91
CA ALA A 555 -16.73 9.26 9.93
C ALA A 555 -16.15 10.54 9.32
N VAL A 556 -15.35 10.44 8.25
CA VAL A 556 -14.87 11.61 7.50
C VAL A 556 -16.03 12.38 6.86
N LYS A 557 -16.94 11.68 6.17
CA LYS A 557 -18.02 12.33 5.39
C LYS A 557 -19.03 13.06 6.25
N TYR A 558 -19.42 12.46 7.38
CA TYR A 558 -20.51 12.94 8.22
C TYR A 558 -20.06 13.45 9.60
N GLY A 559 -18.74 13.47 9.86
CA GLY A 559 -18.17 13.92 11.12
C GLY A 559 -18.59 13.03 12.29
N LEU A 560 -18.48 11.71 12.12
CA LEU A 560 -18.92 10.72 13.11
C LEU A 560 -17.78 10.27 14.01
N ILE A 561 -18.08 10.07 15.29
CA ILE A 561 -17.24 9.36 16.24
C ILE A 561 -18.09 8.25 16.84
N TYR A 562 -17.61 7.02 16.75
CA TYR A 562 -18.33 5.84 17.24
C TYR A 562 -18.07 5.62 18.73
N PRO A 563 -19.05 5.12 19.49
CA PRO A 563 -18.86 4.76 20.89
C PRO A 563 -18.06 3.45 21.05
N ASN A 564 -17.32 3.34 22.14
CA ASN A 564 -16.67 2.16 22.65
C ASN A 564 -17.50 1.64 23.83
N LEU A 565 -18.39 0.67 23.59
CA LEU A 565 -19.32 0.19 24.61
C LEU A 565 -18.57 -0.51 25.75
N ARG A 566 -19.20 -0.48 26.94
CA ARG A 566 -18.79 -1.23 28.13
C ARG A 566 -17.40 -0.85 28.68
N PHE A 567 -16.83 0.26 28.23
CA PHE A 567 -15.64 0.85 28.84
C PHE A 567 -16.02 1.53 30.17
N GLU A 568 -15.41 1.07 31.25
CA GLU A 568 -15.68 1.50 32.63
C GLU A 568 -14.40 2.01 33.32
N THR A 569 -13.28 1.32 33.13
CA THR A 569 -12.00 1.61 33.80
C THR A 569 -10.88 1.73 32.78
N GLN A 570 -10.24 2.90 32.71
CA GLN A 570 -9.09 3.12 31.84
C GLN A 570 -7.91 2.21 32.20
N MET A 571 -7.28 1.63 31.18
CA MET A 571 -6.03 0.90 31.31
C MET A 571 -4.93 1.74 31.97
N LYS A 572 -4.22 1.18 32.96
CA LYS A 572 -3.12 1.89 33.65
C LYS A 572 -1.90 2.18 32.76
N GLU A 573 -1.72 1.39 31.71
CA GLU A 573 -0.55 1.45 30.82
C GLU A 573 -0.57 2.66 29.88
N VAL A 574 -1.76 3.21 29.61
CA VAL A 574 -1.99 4.31 28.66
C VAL A 574 -2.67 5.51 29.31
N SER A 575 -2.39 6.70 28.80
CA SER A 575 -2.88 7.98 29.35
C SER A 575 -4.10 8.54 28.59
N PHE A 576 -4.72 7.76 27.72
CA PHE A 576 -5.91 8.14 26.95
C PHE A 576 -7.07 7.19 27.23
N SER A 577 -8.28 7.64 26.92
CA SER A 577 -9.51 6.85 27.01
C SER A 577 -10.24 6.85 25.67
N PRO A 578 -10.88 5.74 25.28
CA PRO A 578 -11.74 5.72 24.11
C PRO A 578 -13.04 6.51 24.35
N GLU A 579 -13.62 6.99 23.25
CA GLU A 579 -14.89 7.69 23.20
C GLU A 579 -16.04 6.74 23.51
N THR A 580 -16.90 7.10 24.46
CA THR A 580 -17.99 6.21 24.94
C THR A 580 -19.36 6.57 24.40
N LYS A 581 -19.49 7.66 23.63
CA LYS A 581 -20.75 8.17 23.09
C LYS A 581 -20.67 8.34 21.59
N PHE A 582 -21.78 8.07 20.90
CA PHE A 582 -21.92 8.43 19.49
C PHE A 582 -21.98 9.94 19.33
N GLN A 583 -21.19 10.48 18.40
CA GLN A 583 -21.16 11.92 18.10
C GLN A 583 -21.29 12.13 16.59
N LYS A 584 -21.92 13.24 16.20
CA LYS A 584 -22.20 13.60 14.79
C LYS A 584 -21.88 15.07 14.55
N GLY A 585 -21.51 15.41 13.31
CA GLY A 585 -21.22 16.79 12.90
C GLY A 585 -19.90 17.34 13.46
N LYS A 586 -18.97 16.47 13.85
CA LYS A 586 -17.61 16.87 14.23
C LYS A 586 -16.79 17.24 13.00
N GLN A 587 -15.82 18.14 13.18
CA GLN A 587 -14.84 18.40 12.13
C GLN A 587 -13.82 17.27 12.13
N ILE A 588 -13.99 16.31 11.21
CA ILE A 588 -13.07 15.19 11.00
C ILE A 588 -12.48 15.33 9.59
N ASN A 589 -11.20 15.70 9.52
CA ASN A 589 -10.43 15.79 8.29
C ASN A 589 -9.70 14.49 8.00
N HIS A 590 -9.14 13.84 9.02
CA HIS A 590 -8.35 12.62 8.87
C HIS A 590 -8.75 11.55 9.89
N VAL A 591 -9.05 10.35 9.40
CA VAL A 591 -9.31 9.16 10.21
C VAL A 591 -8.24 8.12 9.95
N MET A 592 -7.61 7.63 11.03
CA MET A 592 -6.73 6.47 10.98
C MET A 592 -7.50 5.22 11.39
N SER A 593 -7.43 4.15 10.60
CA SER A 593 -8.04 2.85 10.94
C SER A 593 -6.97 1.77 11.00
N ASN A 594 -6.96 1.03 12.11
CA ASN A 594 -5.95 0.03 12.42
C ASN A 594 -6.50 -1.39 12.30
N SER A 595 -5.72 -2.28 11.68
CA SER A 595 -6.03 -3.70 11.59
C SER A 595 -4.77 -4.54 11.82
N PHE A 596 -4.73 -5.30 12.92
CA PHE A 596 -3.57 -6.09 13.33
C PHE A 596 -3.94 -7.56 13.39
N GLY A 597 -3.25 -8.40 12.62
CA GLY A 597 -3.55 -9.82 12.47
C GLY A 597 -2.43 -10.72 12.96
N PHE A 598 -2.79 -11.98 13.20
CA PHE A 598 -1.83 -13.05 13.44
C PHE A 598 -0.77 -13.14 12.33
N GLY A 599 0.38 -13.74 12.67
CA GLY A 599 1.59 -13.73 11.84
C GLY A 599 2.32 -12.39 11.87
N GLY A 600 1.97 -11.50 12.81
CA GLY A 600 2.55 -10.17 12.95
C GLY A 600 2.15 -9.18 11.86
N ASN A 601 1.03 -9.41 11.15
CA ASN A 601 0.62 -8.56 10.03
C ASN A 601 -0.11 -7.31 10.54
N CYS A 602 0.57 -6.16 10.51
CA CYS A 602 0.04 -4.89 11.00
C CYS A 602 -0.23 -3.93 9.86
N SER A 603 -1.49 -3.50 9.69
CA SER A 603 -1.90 -2.58 8.64
C SER A 603 -2.64 -1.37 9.19
N SER A 604 -2.34 -0.20 8.66
CA SER A 604 -3.05 1.05 8.99
C SER A 604 -3.43 1.78 7.69
N LEU A 605 -4.65 2.31 7.66
CA LEU A 605 -5.21 3.10 6.56
C LEU A 605 -5.54 4.51 7.05
N ILE A 606 -5.35 5.52 6.22
CA ILE A 606 -5.75 6.90 6.49
C ILE A 606 -6.77 7.35 5.44
N PHE A 607 -7.95 7.72 5.93
CA PHE A 607 -9.05 8.29 5.16
C PHE A 607 -9.04 9.79 5.38
N SER A 608 -9.08 10.57 4.31
CA SER A 608 -8.97 12.03 4.38
C SER A 608 -10.10 12.71 3.63
N LYS A 609 -10.57 13.83 4.17
CA LYS A 609 -11.55 14.69 3.53
C LYS A 609 -11.04 15.14 2.15
N ILE A 610 -11.96 15.27 1.19
CA ILE A 610 -11.65 15.59 -0.21
C ILE A 610 -11.13 17.01 -0.36
#